data_AF-A0A917TEN4-F1
#
_entry.id   AF-A0A917TEN4-F1
#
_cell.length_a   1.000
_cell.length_b   1.000
_cell.length_c   1.000
_cell.angle_alpha   90.00
_cell.angle_beta   90.00
_cell.angle_gamma   90.00
#
_symmetry.space_group_name_H-M   'P 1'
#
loop_
_entity.id
_entity.type
_entity.pdbx_description
1 polymer ?
#
loop_
_entity_poly.entity_id
_entity_poly.type
_entity_poly.pdbx_seq_one_letter_code
_entity_poly.pdbx_strand_id
1 'polypeptide(L)'
;MDQISKADDDLFGLASTAAKLGRAGRLLDRLADAHHADPADPVAASRYGLALMATVRPGIEAHARFTTAIEVFGQVLAGTPEHWLARYSRARLRALVPSSYGSFTVQVPDELGKAEEDLDILRTQQAAVPLQPYFASAHALAAVVARLTGDESGQRRRAHVAALSRCPRVPARLPALGAMLCEPLVTLYAAGLDPPERESVGELMSALYGDQRAVRETRHRQPVR
;
A
#
# COMPACT_ATOMS: atom_id res chain seq x y z
N MET A 1 -4.50 -13.34 11.51
CA MET A 1 -4.08 -12.29 10.56
C MET A 1 -2.88 -12.80 9.82
N ASP A 2 -2.99 -12.89 8.50
CA ASP A 2 -1.96 -13.51 7.67
C ASP A 2 -0.74 -12.59 7.55
N GLN A 3 0.44 -13.18 7.71
CA GLN A 3 1.71 -12.46 7.53
C GLN A 3 2.08 -12.40 6.05
N ILE A 4 2.76 -11.32 5.65
CA ILE A 4 3.34 -11.24 4.31
C ILE A 4 4.40 -12.32 4.19
N SER A 5 4.25 -13.20 3.20
CA SER A 5 5.17 -14.30 2.95
C SER A 5 6.27 -13.88 1.96
N LYS A 6 7.35 -14.67 1.93
CA LYS A 6 8.38 -14.54 0.89
C LYS A 6 7.81 -14.74 -0.52
N ALA A 7 6.82 -15.61 -0.66
CA ALA A 7 6.18 -15.87 -1.95
C ALA A 7 5.44 -14.63 -2.49
N ASP A 8 4.85 -13.83 -1.60
CA ASP A 8 4.20 -12.57 -1.97
C ASP A 8 5.23 -11.57 -2.49
N ASP A 9 6.37 -11.43 -1.80
CA ASP A 9 7.45 -10.54 -2.23
C ASP A 9 8.07 -10.96 -3.57
N ASP A 10 8.36 -12.25 -3.73
CA ASP A 10 8.92 -12.80 -4.97
C ASP A 10 7.97 -12.62 -6.15
N LEU A 11 6.66 -12.87 -5.95
CA LEU A 11 5.64 -12.67 -6.98
C LEU A 11 5.53 -11.19 -7.38
N PHE A 12 5.49 -10.29 -6.40
CA PHE A 12 5.45 -8.86 -6.67
C PHE A 12 6.69 -8.39 -7.45
N GLY A 13 7.87 -8.89 -7.07
CA GLY A 13 9.13 -8.60 -7.76
C GLY A 13 9.15 -9.12 -9.20
N LEU A 14 8.68 -10.34 -9.43
CA LEU A 14 8.54 -10.94 -10.75
C LEU A 14 7.59 -10.12 -11.63
N ALA A 15 6.39 -9.81 -11.12
CA ALA A 15 5.38 -9.06 -11.86
C ALA A 15 5.86 -7.64 -12.19
N SER A 16 6.48 -6.95 -11.22
CA SER A 16 7.08 -5.63 -11.42
C SER A 16 8.17 -5.64 -12.49
N THR A 17 9.02 -6.67 -12.49
CA THR A 17 10.10 -6.83 -13.48
C THR A 17 9.54 -7.16 -14.85
N ALA A 18 8.58 -8.08 -14.94
CA ALA A 18 7.90 -8.40 -16.18
C ALA A 18 7.19 -7.18 -16.76
N ALA A 19 6.56 -6.34 -15.93
CA ALA A 19 5.97 -5.08 -16.35
C ALA A 19 7.03 -4.15 -16.95
N LYS A 20 8.16 -3.92 -16.25
CA LYS A 20 9.26 -3.06 -16.73
C LYS A 20 9.80 -3.50 -18.09
N LEU A 21 9.86 -4.82 -18.34
CA LEU A 21 10.32 -5.42 -19.58
C LEU A 21 9.25 -5.51 -20.68
N GLY A 22 8.01 -5.06 -20.44
CA GLY A 22 6.91 -5.17 -21.40
C GLY A 22 6.39 -6.60 -21.61
N ARG A 23 6.60 -7.48 -20.63
CA ARG A 23 6.30 -8.92 -20.69
C ARG A 23 5.27 -9.40 -19.66
N ALA A 24 4.60 -8.47 -18.97
CA ALA A 24 3.63 -8.80 -17.93
C ALA A 24 2.39 -9.56 -18.42
N GLY A 25 1.99 -9.39 -19.69
CA GLY A 25 0.76 -9.98 -20.23
C GLY A 25 0.63 -11.47 -19.96
N ARG A 26 1.61 -12.29 -20.39
CA ARG A 26 1.59 -13.75 -20.18
C ARG A 26 1.52 -14.17 -18.71
N LEU A 27 2.11 -13.39 -17.81
CA LEU A 27 2.05 -13.66 -16.37
C LEU A 27 0.64 -13.37 -15.85
N LEU A 28 0.07 -12.22 -16.24
CA LEU A 28 -1.27 -11.83 -15.85
C LEU A 28 -2.32 -12.79 -16.40
N ASP A 29 -2.22 -13.19 -17.68
CA ASP A 29 -3.14 -14.15 -18.31
C ASP A 29 -3.14 -15.48 -17.54
N ARG A 30 -1.94 -16.01 -17.22
CA ARG A 30 -1.82 -17.26 -16.46
C ARG A 30 -2.42 -17.16 -15.04
N LEU A 31 -2.25 -16.03 -14.38
CA LEU A 31 -2.81 -15.80 -13.04
C LEU A 31 -4.33 -15.58 -13.10
N ALA A 32 -4.82 -14.90 -14.14
CA ALA A 32 -6.23 -14.73 -14.40
C ALA A 32 -6.90 -16.08 -14.69
N ASP A 33 -6.31 -16.93 -15.54
CA ASP A 33 -6.82 -18.28 -15.82
C ASP A 33 -6.89 -19.13 -14.56
N ALA A 34 -5.86 -19.08 -13.71
CA ALA A 34 -5.85 -19.80 -12.43
C ALA A 34 -6.96 -19.29 -11.49
N HIS A 35 -7.18 -17.98 -11.43
CA HIS A 35 -8.26 -17.38 -10.66
C HIS A 35 -9.66 -17.72 -11.22
N HIS A 36 -9.84 -17.72 -12.53
CA HIS A 36 -11.11 -18.08 -13.17
C HIS A 36 -11.44 -19.57 -13.04
N ALA A 37 -10.43 -20.45 -12.98
CA ALA A 37 -10.63 -21.87 -12.79
C ALA A 37 -11.22 -22.20 -11.42
N ASP A 38 -10.88 -21.44 -10.38
CA ASP A 38 -11.48 -21.52 -9.05
C ASP A 38 -11.69 -20.12 -8.45
N PRO A 39 -12.84 -19.49 -8.72
CA PRO A 39 -13.15 -18.14 -8.22
C PRO A 39 -13.28 -18.06 -6.69
N ALA A 40 -13.43 -19.21 -6.01
CA ALA A 40 -13.54 -19.26 -4.56
C ALA A 40 -12.17 -19.41 -3.88
N ASP A 41 -11.08 -19.66 -4.62
CA ASP A 41 -9.73 -19.76 -4.05
C ASP A 41 -9.16 -18.36 -3.73
N PRO A 42 -9.06 -17.98 -2.44
CA PRO A 42 -8.52 -16.69 -2.04
C PRO A 42 -7.03 -16.56 -2.36
N VAL A 43 -6.29 -17.67 -2.50
CA VAL A 43 -4.86 -17.66 -2.82
C VAL A 43 -4.65 -17.32 -4.29
N ALA A 44 -5.40 -17.94 -5.20
CA ALA A 44 -5.37 -17.59 -6.62
C ALA A 44 -5.76 -16.12 -6.84
N ALA A 45 -6.85 -15.67 -6.21
CA ALA A 45 -7.29 -14.28 -6.26
C ALA A 45 -6.22 -13.32 -5.70
N SER A 46 -5.63 -13.62 -4.55
CA SER A 46 -4.59 -12.79 -3.92
C SER A 46 -3.36 -12.64 -4.81
N ARG A 47 -2.88 -13.74 -5.42
CA ARG A 47 -1.76 -13.71 -6.36
C ARG A 47 -2.07 -12.88 -7.60
N TYR A 48 -3.26 -13.03 -8.17
CA TYR A 48 -3.68 -12.26 -9.33
C TYR A 48 -3.79 -10.77 -9.02
N GLY A 49 -4.45 -10.39 -7.92
CA GLY A 49 -4.56 -9.02 -7.45
C GLY A 49 -3.20 -8.37 -7.18
N LEU A 50 -2.26 -9.11 -6.58
CA LEU A 50 -0.90 -8.65 -6.31
C LEU A 50 -0.13 -8.37 -7.61
N ALA A 51 -0.24 -9.25 -8.60
CA ALA A 51 0.39 -9.07 -9.90
C ALA A 51 -0.24 -7.91 -10.70
N LEU A 52 -1.57 -7.75 -10.66
CA LEU A 52 -2.24 -6.59 -11.23
C LEU A 52 -1.67 -5.31 -10.64
N MET A 53 -1.66 -5.20 -9.30
CA MET A 53 -1.11 -4.03 -8.60
C MET A 53 0.36 -3.74 -8.97
N ALA A 54 1.20 -4.76 -9.06
CA ALA A 54 2.62 -4.62 -9.44
C ALA A 54 2.83 -4.10 -10.87
N THR A 55 1.85 -4.30 -11.74
CA THR A 55 1.94 -3.98 -13.17
C THR A 55 1.22 -2.69 -13.54
N VAL A 56 0.45 -2.09 -12.62
CA VAL A 56 -0.25 -0.83 -12.88
C VAL A 56 0.76 0.28 -13.14
N ARG A 57 0.63 0.92 -14.31
CA ARG A 57 1.37 2.13 -14.69
C ARG A 57 0.38 3.28 -14.83
N PRO A 58 0.75 4.54 -14.53
CA PRO A 58 -0.13 5.69 -14.75
C PRO A 58 -0.57 5.80 -16.22
N GLY A 59 -1.87 6.05 -16.48
CA GLY A 59 -2.47 6.18 -17.82
C GLY A 59 -3.92 5.66 -17.86
N ILE A 60 -4.67 5.87 -18.95
CA ILE A 60 -6.11 5.51 -19.04
C ILE A 60 -6.37 4.00 -18.83
N GLU A 61 -5.51 3.12 -19.36
CA GLU A 61 -5.58 1.68 -19.12
C GLU A 61 -5.34 1.28 -17.65
N ALA A 62 -4.78 2.18 -16.85
CA ALA A 62 -4.58 1.94 -15.43
C ALA A 62 -5.91 1.86 -14.69
N HIS A 63 -6.94 2.60 -15.11
CA HIS A 63 -8.23 2.64 -14.41
C HIS A 63 -8.88 1.25 -14.35
N ALA A 64 -9.02 0.58 -15.49
CA ALA A 64 -9.56 -0.77 -15.54
C ALA A 64 -8.76 -1.73 -14.64
N ARG A 65 -7.42 -1.66 -14.69
CA ARG A 65 -6.55 -2.48 -13.84
C ARG A 65 -6.67 -2.15 -12.34
N PHE A 66 -6.83 -0.87 -11.98
CA PHE A 66 -7.09 -0.44 -10.60
C PHE A 66 -8.41 -1.02 -10.09
N THR A 67 -9.49 -0.85 -10.86
CA THR A 67 -10.82 -1.37 -10.51
C THR A 67 -10.80 -2.89 -10.38
N THR A 68 -10.23 -3.61 -11.36
CA THR A 68 -10.10 -5.07 -11.29
C THR A 68 -9.28 -5.51 -10.08
N ALA A 69 -8.16 -4.84 -9.77
CA ALA A 69 -7.37 -5.18 -8.59
C ALA A 69 -8.16 -4.96 -7.28
N ILE A 70 -8.92 -3.87 -7.18
CA ILE A 70 -9.79 -3.60 -6.01
C ILE A 70 -10.86 -4.68 -5.86
N GLU A 71 -11.51 -5.09 -6.96
CA GLU A 71 -12.53 -6.14 -6.98
C GLU A 71 -11.95 -7.49 -6.57
N VAL A 72 -10.81 -7.88 -7.14
CA VAL A 72 -10.10 -9.13 -6.83
C VAL A 72 -9.70 -9.16 -5.35
N PHE A 73 -9.14 -8.08 -4.80
CA PHE A 73 -8.87 -8.03 -3.35
C PHE A 73 -10.16 -8.05 -2.52
N GLY A 74 -11.28 -7.56 -3.04
CA GLY A 74 -12.59 -7.73 -2.42
C GLY A 74 -13.02 -9.19 -2.31
N GLN A 75 -12.78 -9.98 -3.34
CA GLN A 75 -13.06 -11.42 -3.33
C GLN A 75 -12.16 -12.16 -2.33
N VAL A 76 -10.86 -11.83 -2.28
CA VAL A 76 -9.94 -12.37 -1.27
C VAL A 76 -10.48 -12.11 0.14
N LEU A 77 -10.95 -10.89 0.41
CA LEU A 77 -11.44 -10.50 1.74
C LEU A 77 -12.83 -11.05 2.07
N ALA A 78 -13.59 -11.51 1.07
CA ALA A 78 -14.83 -12.24 1.30
C ALA A 78 -14.55 -13.67 1.80
N GLY A 79 -13.49 -14.32 1.30
CA GLY A 79 -13.05 -15.65 1.76
C GLY A 79 -12.11 -15.62 2.97
N THR A 80 -11.30 -14.56 3.11
CA THR A 80 -10.27 -14.42 4.15
C THR A 80 -10.23 -12.98 4.68
N PRO A 81 -11.18 -12.59 5.55
CA PRO A 81 -11.32 -11.21 6.05
C PRO A 81 -10.09 -10.65 6.79
N GLU A 82 -9.23 -11.50 7.31
CA GLU A 82 -8.00 -11.21 8.04
C GLU A 82 -6.74 -11.16 7.16
N HIS A 83 -6.89 -11.27 5.83
CA HIS A 83 -5.78 -11.23 4.89
C HIS A 83 -5.19 -9.81 4.84
N TRP A 84 -4.08 -9.61 5.55
CA TRP A 84 -3.50 -8.28 5.76
C TRP A 84 -3.10 -7.60 4.45
N LEU A 85 -2.36 -8.30 3.58
CA LEU A 85 -1.84 -7.73 2.34
C LEU A 85 -2.97 -7.32 1.40
N ALA A 86 -3.99 -8.17 1.20
CA ALA A 86 -5.14 -7.84 0.37
C ALA A 86 -5.89 -6.59 0.87
N ARG A 87 -6.11 -6.48 2.18
CA ARG A 87 -6.77 -5.32 2.79
C ARG A 87 -5.94 -4.04 2.65
N TYR A 88 -4.64 -4.11 2.95
CA TYR A 88 -3.73 -2.98 2.76
C TYR A 88 -3.67 -2.54 1.29
N SER A 89 -3.51 -3.49 0.38
CA SER A 89 -3.43 -3.23 -1.07
C SER A 89 -4.72 -2.61 -1.59
N ARG A 90 -5.88 -3.13 -1.19
CA ARG A 90 -7.18 -2.54 -1.56
C ARG A 90 -7.32 -1.11 -1.05
N ALA A 91 -7.03 -0.86 0.22
CA ALA A 91 -7.06 0.48 0.80
C ALA A 91 -6.11 1.44 0.06
N ARG A 92 -4.88 0.99 -0.23
CA ARG A 92 -3.90 1.78 -0.97
C ARG A 92 -4.39 2.12 -2.37
N LEU A 93 -4.93 1.15 -3.11
CA LEU A 93 -5.44 1.40 -4.46
C LEU A 93 -6.58 2.41 -4.44
N ARG A 94 -7.55 2.26 -3.53
CA ARG A 94 -8.66 3.21 -3.32
C ARG A 94 -8.17 4.62 -3.00
N ALA A 95 -7.10 4.74 -2.22
CA ALA A 95 -6.46 6.02 -1.91
C ALA A 95 -5.67 6.63 -3.09
N LEU A 96 -5.27 5.82 -4.09
CA LEU A 96 -4.45 6.23 -5.24
C LEU A 96 -5.23 6.44 -6.55
N VAL A 97 -6.39 5.77 -6.72
CA VAL A 97 -7.32 6.02 -7.85
C VAL A 97 -7.56 7.53 -8.09
N PRO A 98 -7.60 8.43 -7.08
CA PRO A 98 -7.89 9.86 -7.28
C PRO A 98 -6.78 10.71 -7.92
N SER A 99 -5.49 10.40 -7.76
CA SER A 99 -4.42 11.38 -8.11
C SER A 99 -4.04 11.42 -9.59
N SER A 100 -4.60 10.53 -10.41
CA SER A 100 -4.19 10.33 -11.82
C SER A 100 -5.21 10.84 -12.84
N TYR A 101 -6.40 11.28 -12.42
CA TYR A 101 -7.52 11.57 -13.32
C TYR A 101 -8.23 12.88 -12.99
N GLY A 102 -8.05 13.89 -13.84
CA GLY A 102 -8.64 15.23 -13.69
C GLY A 102 -10.15 15.33 -13.88
N SER A 103 -10.89 14.22 -14.02
CA SER A 103 -12.32 14.22 -14.38
C SER A 103 -13.24 13.35 -13.49
N PHE A 104 -12.71 12.59 -12.53
CA PHE A 104 -13.52 11.71 -11.65
C PHE A 104 -13.65 12.22 -10.20
N THR A 105 -13.75 13.54 -10.03
CA THR A 105 -13.78 14.20 -8.72
C THR A 105 -14.93 13.78 -7.80
N VAL A 106 -16.05 13.28 -8.36
CA VAL A 106 -17.26 12.89 -7.59
C VAL A 106 -17.09 11.55 -6.85
N GLN A 107 -16.26 10.63 -7.35
CA GLN A 107 -16.06 9.30 -6.72
C GLN A 107 -14.97 9.30 -5.64
N VAL A 108 -14.29 10.43 -5.44
CA VAL A 108 -13.12 10.54 -4.55
C VAL A 108 -13.48 10.40 -3.07
N PRO A 109 -14.53 11.06 -2.54
CA PRO A 109 -14.88 10.92 -1.13
C PRO A 109 -15.29 9.49 -0.76
N ASP A 110 -16.05 8.81 -1.63
CA ASP A 110 -16.53 7.44 -1.39
C ASP A 110 -15.40 6.43 -1.35
N GLU A 111 -14.46 6.49 -2.30
CA GLU A 111 -13.31 5.57 -2.32
C GLU A 111 -12.34 5.85 -1.16
N LEU A 112 -12.15 7.11 -0.77
CA LEU A 112 -11.38 7.45 0.42
C LEU A 112 -12.06 6.97 1.71
N GLY A 113 -13.38 7.06 1.81
CA GLY A 113 -14.15 6.52 2.94
C GLY A 113 -14.00 5.00 3.06
N LYS A 114 -14.12 4.28 1.94
CA LYS A 114 -13.88 2.83 1.90
C LYS A 114 -12.42 2.45 2.20
N ALA A 115 -11.45 3.29 1.83
CA ALA A 115 -10.06 3.10 2.20
C ALA A 115 -9.84 3.28 3.71
N GLU A 116 -10.49 4.28 4.31
CA GLU A 116 -10.48 4.51 5.76
C GLU A 116 -11.08 3.32 6.52
N GLU A 117 -12.23 2.80 6.09
CA GLU A 117 -12.84 1.59 6.66
C GLU A 117 -11.90 0.37 6.63
N ASP A 118 -11.23 0.14 5.50
CA ASP A 118 -10.26 -0.96 5.39
C ASP A 118 -9.06 -0.78 6.33
N LEU A 119 -8.59 0.45 6.50
CA LEU A 119 -7.48 0.77 7.40
C LEU A 119 -7.89 0.66 8.87
N ASP A 120 -9.12 1.00 9.22
CA ASP A 120 -9.66 0.86 10.57
C ASP A 120 -9.74 -0.61 10.98
N ILE A 121 -10.28 -1.45 10.09
CA ILE A 121 -10.33 -2.90 10.29
C ILE A 121 -8.91 -3.46 10.42
N LEU A 122 -8.01 -3.08 9.51
CA LEU A 122 -6.64 -3.57 9.50
C LEU A 122 -5.89 -3.18 10.80
N ARG A 123 -6.04 -1.94 11.27
CA ARG A 123 -5.43 -1.47 12.54
C ARG A 123 -6.01 -2.19 13.75
N THR A 124 -7.30 -2.46 13.76
CA THR A 124 -7.96 -3.25 14.82
C THR A 124 -7.40 -4.67 14.86
N GLN A 125 -7.23 -5.31 13.70
CA GLN A 125 -6.64 -6.64 13.60
C GLN A 125 -5.16 -6.65 14.02
N GLN A 126 -4.38 -5.63 13.64
CA GLN A 126 -2.98 -5.50 14.02
C GLN A 126 -2.76 -5.36 15.53
N ALA A 127 -3.70 -4.75 16.25
CA ALA A 127 -3.60 -4.58 17.70
C ALA A 127 -3.68 -5.91 18.47
N ALA A 128 -4.23 -6.96 17.86
CA ALA A 128 -4.41 -8.28 18.47
C ALA A 128 -3.23 -9.25 18.23
N VAL A 129 -2.18 -8.84 17.51
CA VAL A 129 -1.05 -9.71 17.13
C VAL A 129 0.29 -9.03 17.43
N PRO A 130 1.40 -9.80 17.51
CA PRO A 130 2.73 -9.22 17.66
C PRO A 130 3.06 -8.23 16.54
N LEU A 131 3.61 -7.08 16.91
CA LEU A 131 3.98 -6.01 15.97
C LEU A 131 4.93 -6.52 14.89
N GLN A 132 4.54 -6.33 13.64
CA GLN A 132 5.41 -6.54 12.48
C GLN A 132 5.97 -5.21 11.96
N PRO A 133 7.16 -5.19 11.35
CA PRO A 133 7.80 -3.94 10.92
C PRO A 133 6.97 -3.18 9.86
N TYR A 134 6.32 -3.92 8.96
CA TYR A 134 5.50 -3.36 7.88
C TYR A 134 4.16 -2.77 8.37
N PHE A 135 3.78 -2.95 9.64
CA PHE A 135 2.55 -2.35 10.18
C PHE A 135 2.61 -0.81 10.18
N ALA A 136 3.81 -0.23 10.25
CA ALA A 136 4.00 1.20 10.09
C ALA A 136 3.39 1.75 8.79
N SER A 137 3.41 0.96 7.71
CA SER A 137 2.87 1.37 6.42
C SER A 137 1.36 1.61 6.46
N ALA A 138 0.62 0.85 7.28
CA ALA A 138 -0.82 1.05 7.46
C ALA A 138 -1.15 2.35 8.20
N HIS A 139 -0.41 2.66 9.27
CA HIS A 139 -0.55 3.92 9.98
C HIS A 139 -0.16 5.11 9.09
N ALA A 140 0.89 4.96 8.29
CA ALA A 140 1.30 5.99 7.35
C ALA A 140 0.22 6.21 6.26
N LEU A 141 -0.36 5.14 5.72
CA LEU A 141 -1.44 5.24 4.75
C LEU A 141 -2.70 5.89 5.35
N ALA A 142 -3.06 5.54 6.59
CA ALA A 142 -4.17 6.18 7.29
C ALA A 142 -3.95 7.69 7.50
N ALA A 143 -2.72 8.12 7.85
CA ALA A 143 -2.37 9.54 7.91
C ALA A 143 -2.50 10.25 6.54
N VAL A 144 -2.13 9.58 5.44
CA VAL A 144 -2.32 10.12 4.09
C VAL A 144 -3.81 10.26 3.77
N VAL A 145 -4.62 9.23 4.02
CA VAL A 145 -6.08 9.25 3.78
C VAL A 145 -6.77 10.33 4.62
N ALA A 146 -6.41 10.47 5.90
CA ALA A 146 -6.93 11.53 6.77
C ALA A 146 -6.67 12.93 6.19
N ARG A 147 -5.49 13.14 5.60
CA ARG A 147 -5.18 14.41 4.92
C ARG A 147 -6.01 14.59 3.64
N LEU A 148 -6.16 13.54 2.83
CA LEU A 148 -6.89 13.60 1.56
C LEU A 148 -8.40 13.79 1.76
N THR A 149 -8.96 13.30 2.86
CA THR A 149 -10.37 13.49 3.24
C THR A 149 -10.65 14.86 3.84
N GLY A 150 -9.66 15.75 3.92
CA GLY A 150 -9.86 17.12 4.41
C GLY A 150 -9.94 17.23 5.94
N ASP A 151 -9.14 16.46 6.69
CA ASP A 151 -8.95 16.68 8.13
C ASP A 151 -8.33 18.07 8.41
N GLU A 152 -9.17 19.11 8.42
CA GLU A 152 -8.77 20.51 8.59
C GLU A 152 -8.02 20.74 9.92
N SER A 153 -8.43 20.02 10.97
CA SER A 153 -7.79 20.08 12.29
C SER A 153 -6.40 19.43 12.28
N GLY A 154 -6.16 18.50 11.35
CA GLY A 154 -5.02 17.60 11.33
C GLY A 154 -4.96 16.59 12.49
N GLN A 155 -6.00 16.50 13.33
CA GLN A 155 -6.00 15.67 14.54
C GLN A 155 -5.90 14.18 14.21
N ARG A 156 -6.66 13.70 13.21
CA ARG A 156 -6.62 12.29 12.79
C ARG A 156 -5.25 11.97 12.21
N ARG A 157 -4.72 12.85 11.35
CA ARG A 157 -3.37 12.73 10.80
C ARG A 157 -2.32 12.62 11.90
N ARG A 158 -2.33 13.55 12.88
CA ARG A 158 -1.37 13.56 14.00
C ARG A 158 -1.48 12.31 14.87
N ALA A 159 -2.67 11.81 15.13
CA ALA A 159 -2.85 10.56 15.88
C ALA A 159 -2.21 9.36 15.17
N HIS A 160 -2.35 9.26 13.85
CA HIS A 160 -1.70 8.22 13.05
C HIS A 160 -0.18 8.37 13.00
N VAL A 161 0.33 9.60 12.86
CA VAL A 161 1.77 9.87 12.91
C VAL A 161 2.34 9.52 14.30
N ALA A 162 1.65 9.87 15.38
CA ALA A 162 2.06 9.51 16.72
C ALA A 162 2.14 7.99 16.92
N ALA A 163 1.23 7.22 16.32
CA ALA A 163 1.27 5.75 16.38
C ALA A 163 2.52 5.15 15.71
N LEU A 164 3.10 5.82 14.71
CA LEU A 164 4.35 5.38 14.06
C LEU A 164 5.52 5.28 15.05
N SER A 165 5.55 6.11 16.09
CA SER A 165 6.62 6.09 17.10
C SER A 165 6.74 4.76 17.84
N ARG A 166 5.62 4.01 17.94
CA ARG A 166 5.50 2.70 18.59
C ARG A 166 5.87 1.54 17.69
N CYS A 167 6.08 1.77 16.40
CA CYS A 167 6.41 0.72 15.46
C CYS A 167 7.86 0.23 15.65
N PRO A 168 8.13 -1.07 15.43
CA PRO A 168 9.49 -1.60 15.48
C PRO A 168 10.40 -0.90 14.47
N ARG A 169 11.60 -0.50 14.91
CA ARG A 169 12.64 0.08 14.06
C ARG A 169 13.62 -0.99 13.58
N VAL A 170 13.09 -2.00 12.90
CA VAL A 170 13.86 -3.12 12.34
C VAL A 170 13.55 -3.28 10.85
N PRO A 171 14.50 -3.71 10.01
CA PRO A 171 14.26 -3.84 8.58
C PRO A 171 13.09 -4.78 8.27
N ALA A 172 12.21 -4.36 7.35
CA ALA A 172 11.05 -5.16 6.95
C ALA A 172 11.42 -6.42 6.14
N ARG A 173 12.61 -6.44 5.51
CA ARG A 173 13.13 -7.54 4.67
C ARG A 173 12.18 -7.97 3.55
N LEU A 174 11.58 -7.00 2.87
CA LEU A 174 10.70 -7.18 1.72
C LEU A 174 11.24 -6.35 0.55
N PRO A 175 12.23 -6.85 -0.22
CA PRO A 175 12.88 -6.08 -1.26
C PRO A 175 11.94 -5.54 -2.35
N ALA A 176 10.96 -6.33 -2.77
CA ALA A 176 10.05 -5.95 -3.85
C ALA A 176 8.83 -5.18 -3.33
N LEU A 177 8.12 -5.74 -2.34
CA LEU A 177 6.96 -5.10 -1.72
C LEU A 177 7.34 -3.84 -0.95
N GLY A 178 8.58 -3.74 -0.46
CA GLY A 178 9.10 -2.58 0.25
C GLY A 178 8.90 -1.27 -0.50
N ALA A 179 9.03 -1.28 -1.83
CA ALA A 179 8.81 -0.08 -2.65
C ALA A 179 7.37 0.45 -2.56
N MET A 180 6.38 -0.46 -2.51
CA MET A 180 4.97 -0.10 -2.35
C MET A 180 4.65 0.24 -0.89
N LEU A 181 5.18 -0.55 0.05
CA LEU A 181 4.91 -0.38 1.48
C LEU A 181 5.55 0.90 2.04
N CYS A 182 6.67 1.37 1.49
CA CYS A 182 7.31 2.60 1.94
C CYS A 182 6.66 3.86 1.36
N GLU A 183 5.86 3.74 0.29
CA GLU A 183 5.30 4.91 -0.41
C GLU A 183 4.50 5.85 0.50
N PRO A 184 3.60 5.38 1.39
CA PRO A 184 2.88 6.31 2.27
C PRO A 184 3.81 7.08 3.21
N LEU A 185 4.90 6.46 3.67
CA LEU A 185 5.91 7.12 4.52
C LEU A 185 6.65 8.20 3.72
N VAL A 186 7.04 7.91 2.48
CA VAL A 186 7.66 8.90 1.58
C VAL A 186 6.70 10.07 1.31
N THR A 187 5.43 9.77 1.04
CA THR A 187 4.39 10.78 0.81
C THR A 187 4.20 11.69 2.02
N LEU A 188 4.13 11.12 3.23
CA LEU A 188 4.06 11.90 4.46
C LEU A 188 5.31 12.74 4.69
N TYR A 189 6.50 12.17 4.47
CA TYR A 189 7.75 12.91 4.63
C TYR A 189 7.82 14.13 3.70
N ALA A 190 7.38 13.97 2.45
CA ALA A 190 7.33 15.05 1.45
C ALA A 190 6.17 16.05 1.68
N ALA A 191 5.14 15.67 2.46
CA ALA A 191 3.93 16.46 2.68
C ALA A 191 4.12 17.76 3.50
N GLY A 192 5.34 18.05 3.96
CA GLY A 192 5.61 19.24 4.77
C GLY A 192 5.18 19.10 6.23
N LEU A 193 5.29 17.90 6.81
CA LEU A 193 5.08 17.67 8.25
C LEU A 193 5.90 18.63 9.13
N ASP A 194 5.44 18.87 10.35
CA ASP A 194 6.19 19.65 11.34
C ASP A 194 7.56 18.99 11.60
N PRO A 195 8.62 19.76 11.93
CA PRO A 195 9.98 19.22 12.01
C PRO A 195 10.11 17.95 12.89
N PRO A 196 9.53 17.86 14.11
CA PRO A 196 9.63 16.66 14.94
C PRO A 196 8.91 15.44 14.34
N GLU A 197 7.76 15.65 13.70
CA GLU A 197 7.01 14.60 13.02
C GLU A 197 7.80 14.07 11.81
N ARG A 198 8.36 15.00 11.03
CA ARG A 198 9.16 14.69 9.85
C ARG A 198 10.40 13.88 10.19
N GLU A 199 11.12 14.25 11.24
CA GLU A 199 12.28 13.52 11.74
C GLU A 199 11.90 12.09 12.13
N SER A 200 10.85 11.93 12.95
CA SER A 200 10.35 10.63 13.38
C SER A 200 9.96 9.72 12.20
N VAL A 201 9.26 10.27 11.20
CA VAL A 201 8.90 9.54 9.98
C VAL A 201 10.14 9.18 9.16
N GLY A 202 11.10 10.10 9.05
CA GLY A 202 12.36 9.89 8.32
C GLY A 202 13.24 8.79 8.92
N GLU A 203 13.37 8.76 10.25
CA GLU A 203 14.08 7.71 10.99
C GLU A 203 13.42 6.36 10.78
N LEU A 204 12.09 6.28 10.98
CA LEU A 204 11.35 5.03 10.83
C LEU A 204 11.43 4.50 9.40
N MET A 205 11.19 5.35 8.41
CA MET A 205 11.31 5.01 6.99
C MET A 205 12.71 4.47 6.66
N SER A 206 13.76 5.09 7.20
CA SER A 206 15.16 4.65 7.01
C SER A 206 15.44 3.30 7.67
N ALA A 207 14.91 3.08 8.88
CA ALA A 207 15.10 1.82 9.61
C ALA A 207 14.38 0.64 8.94
N LEU A 208 13.18 0.87 8.42
CA LEU A 208 12.34 -0.17 7.81
C LEU A 208 12.76 -0.49 6.36
N TYR A 209 13.08 0.54 5.58
CA TYR A 209 13.14 0.49 4.11
C TYR A 209 14.36 1.23 3.54
N GLY A 210 15.44 1.38 4.30
CA GLY A 210 16.63 2.16 3.88
C GLY A 210 17.32 1.69 2.59
N ASP A 211 17.10 0.44 2.20
CA ASP A 211 17.57 -0.15 0.94
C ASP A 211 16.68 0.19 -0.28
N GLN A 212 15.50 0.78 -0.05
CA GLN A 212 14.59 1.17 -1.11
C GLN A 212 15.06 2.44 -1.79
N ARG A 213 15.03 2.43 -3.13
CA ARG A 213 15.48 3.57 -3.94
C ARG A 213 14.74 4.87 -3.58
N ALA A 214 13.42 4.81 -3.39
CA ALA A 214 12.59 5.96 -3.03
C ALA A 214 13.00 6.60 -1.69
N VAL A 215 13.41 5.77 -0.72
CA VAL A 215 13.90 6.23 0.58
C VAL A 215 15.25 6.93 0.44
N ARG A 216 16.20 6.34 -0.31
CA ARG A 216 17.50 6.97 -0.59
C ARG A 216 17.37 8.30 -1.31
N GLU A 217 16.56 8.36 -2.37
CA GLU A 217 16.36 9.60 -3.15
C GLU A 217 15.73 10.72 -2.32
N THR A 218 14.77 10.38 -1.44
CA THR A 218 14.14 11.34 -0.53
C THR A 218 15.15 11.97 0.44
N ARG A 219 16.15 11.22 0.90
CA ARG A 219 17.22 11.73 1.79
C ARG A 219 18.20 12.64 1.05
N HIS A 220 18.58 12.30 -0.19
CA HIS A 220 19.53 13.09 -0.98
C HIS A 220 18.98 14.44 -1.46
N ARG A 221 17.65 14.59 -1.56
CA ARG A 221 17.00 15.84 -1.98
C ARG A 221 16.96 16.92 -0.89
N GLN A 222 17.53 16.68 0.29
CA GLN A 222 17.62 17.69 1.34
C GLN A 222 19.05 18.26 1.43
N PRO A 223 19.23 19.60 1.36
CA PRO A 223 20.49 20.19 1.77
C PRO A 223 20.64 19.96 3.27
N VAL A 224 21.81 19.48 3.67
CA VAL A 224 22.26 19.47 5.07
C VAL A 224 22.07 20.89 5.60
N ARG A 225 21.19 21.06 6.59
CA ARG A 225 21.10 22.29 7.37
C ARG A 225 21.87 22.09 8.67
#